data_AF-A0AA43J7B7-F1
#
_entry.id   AF-A0AA43J7B7-F1
#
_cell.length_a   1.000
_cell.length_b   1.000
_cell.length_c   1.000
_cell.angle_alpha   90.00
_cell.angle_beta   90.00
_cell.angle_gamma   90.00
#
_symmetry.space_group_name_H-M   'P 1'
#
loop_
_entity.id
_entity.type
_entity.pdbx_description
1 polymer ?
#
loop_
_entity_poly.entity_id
_entity_poly.type
_entity_poly.pdbx_seq_one_letter_code
_entity_poly.pdbx_strand_id
1 'polypeptide(L)'
;MDLIRVYISSTYMDLVPYRDAVVRNLRKTGQIIVSMEDYTASDERPLDKCLADVRRCDIYIGIFAHRYGFVPRDGNPESLSITELEYGEARKHNKPCLIFLLDENQDWAPKKFDSQTGEGDAGKRIKALRERLALDHTKMDFRSPDDLAAAAGSAVWNQLKKMRPDDKGVERGHNVHPAEPLPREITSDLFFAYSDIDAQFASDLNDYLQSHRLRLICDQRALLATSPDDFDRLERSVRSCHAAAVLISDASLRQLQERRRYATAVFRMIEARTRQLFAVCTSDESAIKMKQWPISYIEQVRGWRPREAPAPKSLHERLEGLRLNTGLDSGKHWVGLPVIVVAMTADEARSLDANPDLVRQKLGFEAYERFSELREAVSRGHKPISARYGEQRQDCCPFEGVNVSIAQFIDAIAERINAEQPFQLRGRLIKLQNYPFDELIHSNDLLGPVFTQLLSTGCVVIIDEYSLFHPAIGETLLSSGLVSNEQVSLVTLSPGDPYSTAPFNLIEAELRRRMTAAFNRFESAFDPQCELSVGDENRLKRWLNSSLPYTIQSLRNPKPNRHNISQFAKEQGLDPQPRIGSLLYTKGGLL
;
A
#
# COMPACT_ATOMS: atom_id res chain seq x y z
N MET A 1 -19.80 5.08 -16.24
CA MET A 1 -20.54 4.64 -15.04
C MET A 1 -21.31 5.83 -14.55
N ASP A 2 -22.62 5.69 -14.37
CA ASP A 2 -23.43 6.76 -13.79
C ASP A 2 -22.99 6.99 -12.34
N LEU A 3 -22.80 8.26 -11.98
CA LEU A 3 -22.38 8.67 -10.64
C LEU A 3 -23.51 8.38 -9.65
N ILE A 4 -23.25 7.53 -8.68
CA ILE A 4 -24.22 7.18 -7.62
C ILE A 4 -24.42 8.39 -6.70
N ARG A 5 -25.68 8.69 -6.39
CA ARG A 5 -26.12 9.80 -5.54
C ARG A 5 -26.54 9.28 -4.16
N VAL A 6 -25.99 9.87 -3.11
CA VAL A 6 -26.25 9.47 -1.72
C VAL A 6 -26.90 10.64 -0.97
N TYR A 7 -28.09 10.41 -0.41
CA TYR A 7 -28.82 11.40 0.39
C TYR A 7 -28.54 11.25 1.88
N ILE A 8 -28.20 12.32 2.59
CA ILE A 8 -27.92 12.31 4.04
C ILE A 8 -29.00 13.06 4.83
N SER A 9 -29.83 12.28 5.53
CA SER A 9 -30.92 12.74 6.39
C SER A 9 -30.53 12.65 7.87
N SER A 10 -30.74 13.73 8.61
CA SER A 10 -30.65 13.76 10.08
C SER A 10 -31.24 15.06 10.63
N THR A 11 -31.41 15.14 11.95
CA THR A 11 -31.52 16.45 12.61
C THR A 11 -30.21 17.22 12.46
N TYR A 12 -30.27 18.55 12.35
CA TYR A 12 -29.07 19.35 12.07
C TYR A 12 -28.35 19.78 13.35
N MET A 13 -29.03 20.57 14.19
CA MET A 13 -28.42 21.32 15.29
C MET A 13 -27.61 20.47 16.30
N ASP A 14 -28.05 19.26 16.58
CA ASP A 14 -27.41 18.35 17.55
C ASP A 14 -26.29 17.49 16.93
N LEU A 15 -26.31 17.32 15.61
CA LEU A 15 -25.48 16.39 14.84
C LEU A 15 -24.52 17.07 13.84
N VAL A 16 -24.38 18.41 13.84
CA VAL A 16 -23.43 19.14 12.96
C VAL A 16 -22.07 18.44 12.80
N PRO A 17 -21.31 18.14 13.87
CA PRO A 17 -19.99 17.52 13.71
C PRO A 17 -20.05 16.10 13.11
N TYR A 18 -21.14 15.38 13.35
CA TYR A 18 -21.38 14.03 12.83
C TYR A 18 -21.66 14.07 11.33
N ARG A 19 -22.51 15.00 10.89
CA ARG A 19 -22.83 15.22 9.48
C ARG A 19 -21.58 15.64 8.70
N ASP A 20 -20.78 16.55 9.23
CA ASP A 20 -19.53 17.01 8.61
C ASP A 20 -18.54 15.86 8.41
N ALA A 21 -18.41 14.97 9.40
CA ALA A 21 -17.54 13.82 9.30
C ALA A 21 -17.98 12.84 8.19
N VAL A 22 -19.28 12.53 8.12
CA VAL A 22 -19.85 11.65 7.08
C VAL A 22 -19.70 12.27 5.69
N VAL A 23 -20.06 13.54 5.50
CA VAL A 23 -19.95 14.24 4.21
C VAL A 23 -18.49 14.28 3.74
N ARG A 24 -17.55 14.64 4.62
CA ARG A 24 -16.11 14.68 4.28
C ARG A 24 -15.57 13.30 3.92
N ASN A 25 -16.04 12.23 4.58
CA ASN A 25 -15.62 10.87 4.26
C ASN A 25 -16.15 10.43 2.90
N LEU A 26 -17.45 10.58 2.66
CA LEU A 26 -18.12 10.11 1.44
C LEU A 26 -17.78 10.95 0.19
N ARG A 27 -17.35 12.21 0.33
CA ARG A 27 -16.83 12.99 -0.81
C ARG A 27 -15.51 12.41 -1.37
N LYS A 28 -14.73 11.67 -0.57
CA LYS A 28 -13.48 11.02 -1.01
C LYS A 28 -13.71 9.78 -1.88
N THR A 29 -14.93 9.25 -1.88
CA THR A 29 -15.25 7.98 -2.53
C THR A 29 -15.83 8.15 -3.96
N GLY A 30 -15.95 9.40 -4.44
CA GLY A 30 -16.33 9.72 -5.83
C GLY A 30 -17.84 9.73 -6.12
N GLN A 31 -18.70 9.63 -5.10
CA GLN A 31 -20.16 9.73 -5.22
C GLN A 31 -20.63 11.19 -5.13
N ILE A 32 -21.85 11.44 -5.61
CA ILE A 32 -22.52 12.73 -5.43
C ILE A 32 -23.25 12.70 -4.08
N ILE A 33 -22.80 13.52 -3.14
CA ILE A 33 -23.43 13.63 -1.82
C ILE A 33 -24.46 14.75 -1.87
N VAL A 34 -25.69 14.44 -1.45
CA VAL A 34 -26.80 15.40 -1.36
C VAL A 34 -27.18 15.56 0.10
N SER A 35 -27.06 16.77 0.62
CA SER A 35 -27.40 17.11 1.99
C SER A 35 -27.91 18.55 2.07
N MET A 36 -28.65 18.89 3.13
CA MET A 36 -29.34 20.18 3.25
C MET A 36 -28.38 21.38 3.31
N GLU A 37 -27.11 21.18 3.68
CA GLU A 37 -26.08 22.23 3.75
C GLU A 37 -25.74 22.82 2.37
N ASP A 38 -25.96 22.04 1.31
CA ASP A 38 -25.69 22.45 -0.08
C ASP A 38 -26.92 23.19 -0.69
N TYR A 39 -27.98 23.43 0.08
CA TYR A 39 -29.19 24.12 -0.42
C TYR A 39 -29.01 25.64 -0.49
N THR A 40 -29.18 26.20 -1.69
CA THR A 40 -29.29 27.64 -1.93
C THR A 40 -30.73 28.13 -1.73
N ALA A 41 -30.91 29.44 -1.56
CA ALA A 41 -32.22 30.07 -1.45
C ALA A 41 -33.10 29.75 -2.68
N SER A 42 -34.31 29.25 -2.45
CA SER A 42 -35.28 28.89 -3.50
C SER A 42 -36.72 29.11 -3.02
N ASP A 43 -37.64 29.38 -3.96
CA ASP A 43 -39.09 29.60 -3.69
C ASP A 43 -39.86 28.30 -3.37
N GLU A 44 -39.23 27.13 -3.49
CA GLU A 44 -39.84 25.83 -3.16
C GLU A 44 -39.97 25.61 -1.64
N ARG A 45 -41.08 24.99 -1.22
CA ARG A 45 -41.28 24.62 0.19
C ARG A 45 -40.19 23.63 0.64
N PRO A 46 -39.54 23.84 1.80
CA PRO A 46 -38.42 23.00 2.25
C PRO A 46 -38.71 21.49 2.28
N LEU A 47 -39.94 21.10 2.64
CA LEU A 47 -40.35 19.69 2.66
C LEU A 47 -40.41 19.07 1.26
N ASP A 48 -41.04 19.75 0.30
CA ASP A 48 -41.23 19.22 -1.06
C ASP A 48 -39.88 18.98 -1.76
N LYS A 49 -38.92 19.89 -1.52
CA LYS A 49 -37.54 19.80 -2.02
C LYS A 49 -36.78 18.63 -1.41
N CYS A 50 -36.82 18.45 -0.08
CA CYS A 50 -36.19 17.29 0.57
C CYS A 50 -36.70 15.96 0.01
N LEU A 51 -38.03 15.81 -0.13
CA LEU A 51 -38.62 14.58 -0.67
C LEU A 51 -38.26 14.35 -2.14
N ALA A 52 -38.19 15.42 -2.94
CA ALA A 52 -37.73 15.33 -4.33
C ALA A 52 -36.27 14.89 -4.44
N ASP A 53 -35.40 15.38 -3.56
CA ASP A 53 -33.99 14.98 -3.54
C ASP A 53 -33.81 13.54 -3.08
N VAL A 54 -34.56 13.08 -2.08
CA VAL A 54 -34.61 11.66 -1.70
C VAL A 54 -34.98 10.83 -2.92
N ARG A 55 -36.06 11.19 -3.65
CA ARG A 55 -36.49 10.49 -4.87
C ARG A 55 -35.41 10.41 -5.95
N ARG A 56 -34.53 11.41 -6.05
CA ARG A 56 -33.45 11.47 -7.06
C ARG A 56 -32.16 10.74 -6.66
N CYS A 57 -32.00 10.35 -5.39
CA CYS A 57 -30.79 9.67 -4.92
C CYS A 57 -30.90 8.15 -4.98
N ASP A 58 -29.79 7.44 -5.12
CA ASP A 58 -29.78 5.98 -5.22
C ASP A 58 -29.70 5.29 -3.85
N ILE A 59 -29.07 5.96 -2.87
CA ILE A 59 -28.90 5.47 -1.50
C ILE A 59 -29.40 6.53 -0.52
N TYR A 60 -30.13 6.09 0.51
CA TYR A 60 -30.56 6.93 1.63
C TYR A 60 -29.72 6.60 2.88
N ILE A 61 -29.15 7.61 3.52
CA ILE A 61 -28.52 7.53 4.84
C ILE A 61 -29.40 8.29 5.84
N GLY A 62 -29.79 7.62 6.93
CA GLY A 62 -30.53 8.22 8.03
C GLY A 62 -29.72 8.16 9.33
N ILE A 63 -29.45 9.31 9.95
CA ILE A 63 -28.70 9.41 11.21
C ILE A 63 -29.66 9.94 12.29
N PHE A 64 -29.88 9.13 13.34
CA PHE A 64 -30.87 9.45 14.39
C PHE A 64 -30.24 9.46 15.78
N ALA A 65 -30.29 10.60 16.45
CA ALA A 65 -29.95 10.78 17.87
C ALA A 65 -31.24 10.84 18.72
N HIS A 66 -31.32 11.74 19.70
CA HIS A 66 -32.45 11.86 20.63
C HIS A 66 -33.41 13.01 20.33
N ARG A 67 -33.28 13.65 19.16
CA ARG A 67 -34.20 14.67 18.67
C ARG A 67 -35.09 14.12 17.57
N TYR A 68 -36.39 14.39 17.67
CA TYR A 68 -37.36 14.10 16.63
C TYR A 68 -37.22 15.06 15.44
N GLY A 69 -36.86 16.31 15.73
CA GLY A 69 -36.64 17.35 14.73
C GLY A 69 -37.90 18.12 14.36
N PHE A 70 -37.80 18.92 13.30
CA PHE A 70 -38.87 19.82 12.87
C PHE A 70 -40.04 19.06 12.24
N VAL A 71 -41.27 19.41 12.64
CA VAL A 71 -42.54 18.88 12.10
C VAL A 71 -43.18 19.94 11.20
N PRO A 72 -43.23 19.74 9.87
CA PRO A 72 -43.91 20.64 8.95
C PRO A 72 -45.42 20.66 9.21
N ARG A 73 -46.04 21.83 9.15
CA ARG A 73 -47.49 22.02 9.38
C ARG A 73 -48.34 21.68 8.16
N ASP A 74 -47.83 21.96 6.96
CA ASP A 74 -48.57 21.80 5.71
C ASP A 74 -48.29 20.42 5.09
N GLY A 75 -49.34 19.73 4.60
CA GLY A 75 -49.20 18.47 3.86
C GLY A 75 -48.77 17.26 4.70
N ASN A 76 -48.85 17.35 6.03
CA ASN A 76 -48.35 16.34 6.97
C ASN A 76 -49.43 15.93 7.98
N PRO A 77 -50.47 15.19 7.57
CA PRO A 77 -51.62 14.85 8.42
C PRO A 77 -51.24 14.00 9.64
N GLU A 78 -50.16 13.22 9.54
CA GLU A 78 -49.63 12.37 10.62
C GLU A 78 -48.67 13.12 11.56
N SER A 79 -48.43 14.41 11.29
CA SER A 79 -47.56 15.29 12.07
C SER A 79 -46.14 14.72 12.26
N LEU A 80 -45.61 14.02 11.26
CA LEU A 80 -44.28 13.40 11.29
C LEU A 80 -43.15 14.44 11.14
N SER A 81 -41.96 14.16 11.65
CA SER A 81 -40.80 15.02 11.42
C SER A 81 -40.29 14.95 9.98
N ILE A 82 -39.56 15.97 9.52
CA ILE A 82 -38.93 15.97 8.18
C ILE A 82 -38.11 14.69 7.94
N THR A 83 -37.29 14.29 8.92
CA THR A 83 -36.41 13.12 8.79
C THR A 83 -37.19 11.81 8.71
N GLU A 84 -38.33 11.71 9.41
CA GLU A 84 -39.21 10.54 9.31
C GLU A 84 -39.96 10.49 7.97
N LEU A 85 -40.37 11.65 7.44
CA LEU A 85 -40.96 11.76 6.10
C LEU A 85 -39.94 11.38 5.01
N GLU A 86 -38.69 11.82 5.12
CA GLU A 86 -37.60 11.46 4.20
C GLU A 86 -37.31 9.95 4.21
N TYR A 87 -37.27 9.33 5.39
CA TYR A 87 -37.13 7.87 5.52
C TYR A 87 -38.30 7.14 4.88
N GLY A 88 -39.55 7.59 5.14
CA GLY A 88 -40.74 7.01 4.52
C GLY A 88 -40.72 7.09 3.00
N GLU A 89 -40.27 8.20 2.45
CA GLU A 89 -40.16 8.40 1.00
C GLU A 89 -39.07 7.52 0.36
N ALA A 90 -37.94 7.31 1.05
CA ALA A 90 -36.90 6.40 0.61
C ALA A 90 -37.40 4.94 0.56
N ARG A 91 -38.14 4.52 1.59
CA ARG A 91 -38.76 3.18 1.67
C ARG A 91 -39.80 2.99 0.57
N LYS A 92 -40.66 3.98 0.34
CA LYS A 92 -41.68 3.95 -0.72
C LYS A 92 -41.08 3.72 -2.12
N HIS A 93 -39.87 4.19 -2.35
CA HIS A 93 -39.14 4.04 -3.62
C HIS A 93 -38.14 2.87 -3.61
N ASN A 94 -38.20 1.96 -2.62
CA ASN A 94 -37.31 0.81 -2.48
C ASN A 94 -35.81 1.16 -2.51
N LYS A 95 -35.45 2.35 -2.01
CA LYS A 95 -34.05 2.76 -1.92
C LYS A 95 -33.37 2.00 -0.79
N PRO A 96 -32.11 1.56 -0.97
CA PRO A 96 -31.32 1.06 0.15
C PRO A 96 -31.17 2.13 1.22
N CYS A 97 -31.68 1.81 2.41
CA CYS A 97 -31.67 2.68 3.57
C CYS A 97 -30.58 2.22 4.53
N LEU A 98 -29.56 3.05 4.73
CA LEU A 98 -28.47 2.81 5.67
C LEU A 98 -28.75 3.64 6.93
N ILE A 99 -29.17 2.98 8.00
CA ILE A 99 -29.66 3.64 9.22
C ILE A 99 -28.62 3.55 10.33
N PHE A 100 -28.30 4.70 10.93
CA PHE A 100 -27.35 4.85 12.02
C PHE A 100 -28.05 5.45 13.24
N LEU A 101 -27.96 4.79 14.39
CA LEU A 101 -28.59 5.23 15.63
C LEU A 101 -27.51 5.61 16.63
N LEU A 102 -27.65 6.73 17.35
CA LEU A 102 -26.72 7.06 18.43
C LEU A 102 -26.78 5.96 19.51
N ASP A 103 -25.65 5.45 19.99
CA ASP A 103 -25.62 4.46 21.07
C ASP A 103 -26.34 4.98 22.33
N GLU A 104 -27.19 4.16 22.95
CA GLU A 104 -27.96 4.55 24.15
C GLU A 104 -27.08 4.83 25.37
N ASN A 105 -25.84 4.34 25.38
CA ASN A 105 -24.87 4.53 26.46
C ASN A 105 -23.91 5.71 26.20
N GLN A 106 -24.11 6.48 25.11
CA GLN A 106 -23.24 7.60 24.79
C GLN A 106 -23.58 8.83 25.64
N ASP A 107 -22.56 9.47 26.22
CA ASP A 107 -22.70 10.75 26.91
C ASP A 107 -23.17 11.83 25.93
N TRP A 108 -24.48 12.10 25.96
CA TRP A 108 -25.13 13.10 25.13
C TRP A 108 -25.60 14.26 25.99
N ALA A 109 -25.28 15.48 25.57
CA ALA A 109 -25.61 16.66 26.38
C ALA A 109 -27.14 16.73 26.63
N PRO A 110 -27.60 16.91 27.89
CA PRO A 110 -29.03 17.01 28.25
C PRO A 110 -29.84 17.96 27.37
N LYS A 111 -29.25 19.09 26.95
CA LYS A 111 -29.86 20.09 26.06
C LYS A 111 -30.10 19.62 24.62
N LYS A 112 -29.63 18.42 24.26
CA LYS A 112 -29.80 17.78 22.95
C LYS A 112 -30.82 16.64 22.99
N PHE A 113 -31.60 16.51 24.07
CA PHE A 113 -32.74 15.60 24.18
C PHE A 113 -34.05 16.36 24.09
N ASP A 114 -34.95 15.94 23.20
CA ASP A 114 -36.30 16.53 23.15
C ASP A 114 -37.14 16.19 24.40
N SER A 115 -36.82 15.09 25.10
CA SER A 115 -37.47 14.70 26.35
C SER A 115 -37.18 15.63 27.54
N GLN A 116 -36.13 16.46 27.46
CA GLN A 116 -35.72 17.38 28.52
C GLN A 116 -35.88 18.86 28.15
N THR A 117 -36.14 19.20 26.88
CA THR A 117 -36.45 20.57 26.43
C THR A 117 -37.92 20.98 26.63
N GLY A 118 -38.80 20.02 26.95
CA GLY A 118 -40.22 20.29 27.23
C GLY A 118 -41.10 20.48 26.00
N GLU A 119 -40.62 20.15 24.80
CA GLU A 119 -41.37 20.27 23.54
C GLU A 119 -42.33 19.08 23.32
N GLY A 120 -43.47 19.10 24.03
CA GLY A 120 -44.63 18.25 23.72
C GLY A 120 -44.38 16.73 23.75
N ASP A 121 -44.88 16.01 22.76
CA ASP A 121 -44.76 14.55 22.61
C ASP A 121 -43.49 14.10 21.84
N ALA A 122 -42.65 15.03 21.39
CA ALA A 122 -41.49 14.77 20.53
C ALA A 122 -40.54 13.71 21.10
N GLY A 123 -40.27 13.73 22.41
CA GLY A 123 -39.46 12.72 23.09
C GLY A 123 -40.02 11.29 23.00
N LYS A 124 -41.35 11.12 23.04
CA LYS A 124 -42.00 9.81 22.83
C LYS A 124 -41.92 9.38 21.38
N ARG A 125 -42.08 10.32 20.44
CA ARG A 125 -42.04 10.05 18.99
C ARG A 125 -40.67 9.62 18.52
N ILE A 126 -39.59 10.30 18.93
CA ILE A 126 -38.23 9.87 18.57
C ILE A 126 -37.88 8.51 19.16
N LYS A 127 -38.34 8.22 20.39
CA LYS A 127 -38.16 6.90 20.99
C LYS A 127 -38.84 5.80 20.16
N ALA A 128 -40.12 6.00 19.81
CA ALA A 128 -40.87 5.06 18.98
C ALA A 128 -40.25 4.88 17.57
N LEU A 129 -39.77 5.98 16.96
CA LEU A 129 -39.09 5.92 15.67
C LEU A 129 -37.79 5.12 15.75
N ARG A 130 -36.95 5.34 16.77
CA ARG A 130 -35.70 4.60 16.96
C ARG A 130 -35.94 3.11 17.19
N GLU A 131 -36.94 2.76 18.01
CA GLU A 131 -37.33 1.36 18.24
C GLU A 131 -37.75 0.68 16.93
N ARG A 132 -38.55 1.36 16.10
CA ARG A 132 -38.95 0.87 14.78
C ARG A 132 -37.76 0.68 13.84
N LEU A 133 -36.87 1.68 13.76
CA LEU A 133 -35.68 1.63 12.91
C LEU A 133 -34.71 0.51 13.32
N ALA A 134 -34.58 0.23 14.63
CA ALA A 134 -33.74 -0.85 15.14
C ALA A 134 -34.29 -2.25 14.83
N LEU A 135 -35.62 -2.39 14.63
CA LEU A 135 -36.25 -3.65 14.21
C LEU A 135 -36.17 -3.86 12.69
N ASP A 136 -36.32 -2.78 11.91
CA ASP A 136 -36.38 -2.83 10.45
C ASP A 136 -35.00 -2.98 9.79
N HIS A 137 -33.91 -2.62 10.48
CA HIS A 137 -32.55 -2.58 9.94
C HIS A 137 -31.54 -3.26 10.86
N THR A 138 -30.46 -3.80 10.28
CA THR A 138 -29.32 -4.29 11.06
C THR A 138 -28.70 -3.11 11.84
N LYS A 139 -28.75 -3.19 13.17
CA LYS A 139 -28.32 -2.13 14.08
C LYS A 139 -26.86 -1.72 13.83
N MET A 140 -26.63 -0.46 13.49
CA MET A 140 -25.31 0.17 13.51
C MET A 140 -25.40 1.37 14.45
N ASP A 141 -24.92 1.15 15.68
CA ASP A 141 -24.83 2.21 16.67
C ASP A 141 -23.59 3.07 16.40
N PHE A 142 -23.69 4.39 16.58
CA PHE A 142 -22.54 5.30 16.51
C PHE A 142 -22.35 6.03 17.83
N ARG A 143 -21.09 6.31 18.18
CA ARG A 143 -20.72 7.00 19.44
C ARG A 143 -19.98 8.32 19.21
N SER A 144 -19.32 8.46 18.07
CA SER A 144 -18.56 9.68 17.71
C SER A 144 -18.71 10.03 16.23
N PRO A 145 -18.34 11.26 15.81
CA PRO A 145 -18.37 11.64 14.40
C PRO A 145 -17.52 10.75 13.49
N ASP A 146 -16.34 10.34 13.93
CA ASP A 146 -15.42 9.52 13.12
C ASP A 146 -15.90 8.07 12.98
N ASP A 147 -16.48 7.53 14.06
CA ASP A 147 -17.13 6.21 14.07
C ASP A 147 -18.29 6.18 13.07
N LEU A 148 -19.19 7.16 13.15
CA LEU A 148 -20.28 7.31 12.20
C LEU A 148 -19.77 7.44 10.75
N ALA A 149 -18.72 8.23 10.52
CA ALA A 149 -18.15 8.41 9.18
C ALA A 149 -17.54 7.12 8.62
N ALA A 150 -16.81 6.35 9.43
CA ALA A 150 -16.24 5.08 9.02
C ALA A 150 -17.34 4.03 8.73
N ALA A 151 -18.35 3.95 9.61
CA ALA A 151 -19.49 3.07 9.45
C ALA A 151 -20.31 3.41 8.19
N ALA A 152 -20.58 4.70 7.96
CA ALA A 152 -21.26 5.19 6.76
C ALA A 152 -20.47 4.88 5.48
N GLY A 153 -19.16 5.13 5.47
CA GLY A 153 -18.30 4.81 4.31
C GLY A 153 -18.30 3.33 3.97
N SER A 154 -18.16 2.46 4.98
CA SER A 154 -18.21 1.00 4.81
C SER A 154 -19.58 0.51 4.31
N ALA A 155 -20.66 1.04 4.89
CA ALA A 155 -22.03 0.66 4.51
C ALA A 155 -22.36 1.07 3.06
N VAL A 156 -21.99 2.28 2.64
CA VAL A 156 -22.15 2.75 1.26
C VAL A 156 -21.31 1.88 0.31
N TRP A 157 -20.06 1.60 0.65
CA TRP A 157 -19.19 0.73 -0.17
C TRP A 157 -19.79 -0.67 -0.39
N ASN A 158 -20.28 -1.28 0.67
CA ASN A 158 -20.93 -2.60 0.60
C ASN A 158 -22.21 -2.55 -0.25
N GLN A 159 -22.97 -1.46 -0.17
CA GLN A 159 -24.17 -1.30 -0.98
C GLN A 159 -23.85 -1.09 -2.46
N LEU A 160 -22.81 -0.32 -2.78
CA LEU A 160 -22.31 -0.15 -4.15
C LEU A 160 -21.85 -1.46 -4.77
N LYS A 161 -21.24 -2.37 -3.99
CA LYS A 161 -20.90 -3.73 -4.46
C LYS A 161 -22.15 -4.51 -4.86
N LYS A 162 -23.25 -4.43 -4.08
CA LYS A 162 -24.51 -5.13 -4.36
C LYS A 162 -25.30 -4.58 -5.54
N MET A 163 -25.14 -3.28 -5.85
CA MET A 163 -25.86 -2.62 -6.95
C MET A 163 -25.25 -2.89 -8.33
N ARG A 164 -24.11 -3.59 -8.42
CA ARG A 164 -23.51 -3.99 -9.69
C ARG A 164 -24.18 -5.28 -10.19
N PRO A 165 -24.75 -5.31 -11.42
CA PRO A 165 -25.34 -6.54 -11.95
C PRO A 165 -24.24 -7.53 -12.35
N ASP A 166 -24.32 -8.76 -11.85
CA ASP A 166 -23.52 -9.90 -12.33
C ASP A 166 -24.08 -10.43 -13.67
N ASP A 167 -23.19 -10.55 -14.65
CA ASP A 167 -23.40 -11.20 -15.94
C ASP A 167 -23.60 -12.71 -15.72
N LYS A 168 -24.83 -13.20 -15.91
CA LYS A 168 -25.19 -14.62 -15.73
C LYS A 168 -25.12 -15.36 -17.07
N GLY A 169 -24.24 -16.36 -17.16
CA GLY A 169 -24.33 -17.41 -18.17
C GLY A 169 -23.27 -18.50 -18.04
N VAL A 170 -23.64 -19.60 -17.38
CA VAL A 170 -23.42 -21.03 -17.70
C VAL A 170 -23.20 -21.85 -16.42
N GLU A 171 -24.12 -22.78 -16.18
CA GLU A 171 -24.07 -23.78 -15.11
C GLU A 171 -23.06 -24.90 -15.40
N ARG A 172 -22.21 -25.23 -14.42
CA ARG A 172 -22.19 -26.52 -13.67
C ARG A 172 -20.87 -26.69 -12.91
N GLY A 173 -20.99 -27.17 -11.67
CA GLY A 173 -19.90 -27.76 -10.89
C GLY A 173 -19.38 -26.86 -9.77
N HIS A 174 -19.54 -27.34 -8.53
CA HIS A 174 -18.87 -26.89 -7.30
C HIS A 174 -17.75 -25.88 -7.52
N ASN A 175 -17.89 -24.63 -7.08
CA ASN A 175 -16.73 -23.75 -6.90
C ASN A 175 -16.94 -22.71 -5.79
N VAL A 176 -15.97 -22.75 -4.89
CA VAL A 176 -15.57 -21.79 -3.86
C VAL A 176 -15.55 -20.37 -4.44
N HIS A 177 -16.17 -19.38 -3.77
CA HIS A 177 -15.95 -17.97 -4.11
C HIS A 177 -14.44 -17.70 -4.20
N PRO A 178 -13.90 -17.04 -5.25
CA PRO A 178 -12.50 -16.67 -5.24
C PRO A 178 -12.27 -15.81 -4.00
N ALA A 179 -11.39 -16.26 -3.11
CA ALA A 179 -10.91 -15.42 -2.03
C ALA A 179 -10.45 -14.09 -2.65
N GLU A 180 -10.83 -12.94 -2.07
CA GLU A 180 -10.19 -11.68 -2.45
C GLU A 180 -8.67 -11.93 -2.45
N PRO A 181 -7.95 -11.56 -3.53
CA PRO A 181 -6.55 -11.89 -3.67
C PRO A 181 -5.77 -11.36 -2.48
N LEU A 182 -4.83 -12.15 -1.98
CA LEU A 182 -4.05 -11.77 -0.82
C LEU A 182 -3.37 -10.42 -1.08
N PRO A 183 -3.19 -9.56 -0.06
CA PRO A 183 -2.40 -8.35 -0.23
C PRO A 183 -1.05 -8.68 -0.86
N ARG A 184 -0.76 -8.05 -2.01
CA ARG A 184 0.46 -8.26 -2.81
C ARG A 184 0.62 -9.68 -3.37
N GLU A 185 -0.48 -10.42 -3.59
CA GLU A 185 -0.47 -11.69 -4.31
C GLU A 185 0.07 -11.52 -5.73
N ILE A 186 0.82 -12.52 -6.19
CA ILE A 186 1.30 -12.59 -7.56
C ILE A 186 0.37 -13.53 -8.32
N THR A 187 -0.35 -12.96 -9.27
CA THR A 187 -1.45 -13.64 -9.97
C THR A 187 -1.10 -14.02 -11.40
N SER A 188 -0.04 -13.43 -11.94
CA SER A 188 0.30 -13.50 -13.36
C SER A 188 1.76 -13.86 -13.57
N ASP A 189 2.03 -14.57 -14.67
CA ASP A 189 3.38 -14.97 -15.04
C ASP A 189 4.16 -13.77 -15.60
N LEU A 190 3.51 -12.96 -16.45
CA LEU A 190 4.18 -11.93 -17.23
C LEU A 190 3.39 -10.62 -17.27
N PHE A 191 4.05 -9.52 -16.96
CA PHE A 191 3.62 -8.17 -17.31
C PHE A 191 4.10 -7.85 -18.74
N PHE A 192 3.20 -7.54 -19.66
CA PHE A 192 3.53 -7.25 -21.05
C PHE A 192 3.18 -5.81 -21.41
N ALA A 193 4.20 -4.97 -21.59
CA ALA A 193 4.04 -3.57 -21.93
C ALA A 193 4.44 -3.28 -23.38
N TYR A 194 3.68 -2.42 -24.04
CA TYR A 194 3.90 -2.02 -25.43
C TYR A 194 3.39 -0.58 -25.62
N SER A 195 3.69 0.03 -26.78
CA SER A 195 3.11 1.33 -27.16
C SER A 195 1.94 1.13 -28.12
N ASP A 196 1.05 2.13 -28.23
CA ASP A 196 -0.07 2.08 -29.19
C ASP A 196 0.40 1.88 -30.65
N ILE A 197 1.61 2.31 -31.00
CA ILE A 197 2.18 2.11 -32.35
C ILE A 197 2.40 0.62 -32.65
N ASP A 198 2.69 -0.17 -31.61
CA ASP A 198 2.96 -1.60 -31.74
C ASP A 198 1.74 -2.47 -31.44
N ALA A 199 0.54 -1.88 -31.29
CA ALA A 199 -0.66 -2.57 -30.80
C ALA A 199 -1.04 -3.82 -31.60
N GLN A 200 -0.91 -3.79 -32.93
CA GLN A 200 -1.24 -4.96 -33.76
C GLN A 200 -0.30 -6.14 -33.46
N PHE A 201 1.02 -5.88 -33.48
CA PHE A 201 2.02 -6.92 -33.17
C PHE A 201 1.90 -7.39 -31.72
N ALA A 202 1.60 -6.48 -30.79
CA ALA A 202 1.36 -6.80 -29.39
C ALA A 202 0.14 -7.72 -29.22
N SER A 203 -0.98 -7.44 -29.91
CA SER A 203 -2.17 -8.28 -29.88
C SER A 203 -1.86 -9.70 -30.35
N ASP A 204 -1.17 -9.80 -31.47
CA ASP A 204 -0.76 -11.07 -32.05
C ASP A 204 0.15 -11.87 -31.11
N LEU A 205 1.14 -11.22 -30.49
CA LEU A 205 2.05 -11.84 -29.53
C LEU A 205 1.30 -12.25 -28.25
N ASN A 206 0.38 -11.42 -27.77
CA ASN A 206 -0.46 -11.73 -26.62
C ASN A 206 -1.31 -12.99 -26.88
N ASP A 207 -1.98 -13.09 -28.03
CA ASP A 207 -2.77 -14.27 -28.40
C ASP A 207 -1.90 -15.54 -28.44
N TYR A 208 -0.69 -15.43 -29.00
CA TYR A 208 0.29 -16.50 -28.98
C TYR A 208 0.64 -16.94 -27.55
N LEU A 209 0.99 -16.01 -26.67
CA LEU A 209 1.38 -16.30 -25.29
C LEU A 209 0.23 -16.91 -24.47
N GLN A 210 -1.00 -16.40 -24.65
CA GLN A 210 -2.18 -16.94 -23.97
C GLN A 210 -2.52 -18.37 -24.44
N SER A 211 -2.35 -18.66 -25.74
CA SER A 211 -2.56 -20.02 -26.27
C SER A 211 -1.60 -21.06 -25.65
N HIS A 212 -0.49 -20.62 -25.06
CA HIS A 212 0.48 -21.45 -24.35
C HIS A 212 0.30 -21.41 -22.82
N ARG A 213 -0.87 -20.95 -22.33
CA ARG A 213 -1.26 -20.93 -20.90
C ARG A 213 -0.44 -19.98 -20.01
N LEU A 214 0.18 -18.95 -20.57
CA LEU A 214 0.77 -17.88 -19.76
C LEU A 214 -0.32 -16.92 -19.28
N ARG A 215 -0.31 -16.58 -17.99
CA ARG A 215 -1.18 -15.54 -17.42
C ARG A 215 -0.51 -14.17 -17.58
N LEU A 216 -1.19 -13.28 -18.30
CA LEU A 216 -0.62 -12.00 -18.71
C LEU A 216 -1.36 -10.83 -18.08
N ILE A 217 -0.63 -9.77 -17.78
CA ILE A 217 -1.19 -8.42 -17.59
C ILE A 217 -0.61 -7.54 -18.69
N CYS A 218 -1.47 -7.04 -19.57
CA CYS A 218 -1.06 -6.19 -20.68
C CYS A 218 -1.29 -4.71 -20.36
N ASP A 219 -0.32 -3.85 -20.69
CA ASP A 219 -0.44 -2.41 -20.50
C ASP A 219 0.18 -1.63 -21.66
N GLN A 220 -0.69 -1.03 -22.47
CA GLN A 220 -0.30 -0.22 -23.64
C GLN A 220 0.21 1.19 -23.29
N ARG A 221 0.06 1.63 -22.04
CA ARG A 221 0.43 2.99 -21.57
C ARG A 221 1.66 2.99 -20.67
N ALA A 222 2.01 1.84 -20.11
CA ALA A 222 3.12 1.67 -19.18
C ALA A 222 4.44 2.29 -19.65
N LEU A 223 4.82 2.08 -20.92
CA LEU A 223 6.08 2.57 -21.47
C LEU A 223 6.16 4.11 -21.55
N LEU A 224 5.02 4.78 -21.54
CA LEU A 224 4.90 6.23 -21.68
C LEU A 224 4.45 6.91 -20.37
N ALA A 225 4.55 6.22 -19.23
CA ALA A 225 4.21 6.76 -17.91
C ALA A 225 5.05 8.02 -17.59
N THR A 226 4.38 9.08 -17.15
CA THR A 226 5.03 10.37 -16.83
C THR A 226 4.58 11.03 -15.53
N SER A 227 3.46 10.57 -14.96
CA SER A 227 2.88 11.13 -13.74
C SER A 227 2.93 10.13 -12.57
N PRO A 228 2.83 10.59 -11.30
CA PRO A 228 2.75 9.71 -10.15
C PRO A 228 1.61 8.69 -10.25
N ASP A 229 0.45 9.08 -10.80
CA ASP A 229 -0.68 8.18 -11.00
C ASP A 229 -0.39 7.09 -12.05
N ASP A 230 0.39 7.42 -13.09
CA ASP A 230 0.83 6.42 -14.07
C ASP A 230 1.75 5.39 -13.41
N PHE A 231 2.70 5.86 -12.60
CA PHE A 231 3.64 5.00 -11.89
C PHE A 231 2.99 4.16 -10.79
N ASP A 232 1.97 4.68 -10.10
CA ASP A 232 1.19 3.91 -9.14
C ASP A 232 0.35 2.81 -9.83
N ARG A 233 -0.26 3.11 -10.98
CA ARG A 233 -0.93 2.07 -11.80
C ARG A 233 0.07 1.02 -12.30
N LEU A 234 1.22 1.47 -12.81
CA LEU A 234 2.30 0.58 -13.25
C LEU A 234 2.77 -0.32 -12.11
N GLU A 235 3.01 0.23 -10.93
CA GLU A 235 3.44 -0.53 -9.74
C GLU A 235 2.46 -1.65 -9.40
N ARG A 236 1.15 -1.35 -9.38
CA ARG A 236 0.13 -2.34 -9.04
C ARG A 236 0.06 -3.50 -10.03
N SER A 237 0.24 -3.22 -11.31
CA SER A 237 0.26 -4.25 -12.37
C SER A 237 1.54 -5.07 -12.35
N VAL A 238 2.69 -4.42 -12.22
CA VAL A 238 4.00 -5.08 -12.28
C VAL A 238 4.24 -5.94 -11.03
N ARG A 239 3.84 -5.46 -9.84
CA ARG A 239 4.08 -6.21 -8.60
C ARG A 239 3.32 -7.53 -8.52
N SER A 240 2.24 -7.70 -9.29
CA SER A 240 1.46 -8.94 -9.37
C SER A 240 2.00 -9.93 -10.39
N CYS A 241 3.17 -9.67 -10.99
CA CYS A 241 3.79 -10.50 -12.02
C CYS A 241 5.13 -11.09 -11.59
N HIS A 242 5.46 -12.28 -12.14
CA HIS A 242 6.77 -12.89 -11.94
C HIS A 242 7.86 -12.30 -12.84
N ALA A 243 7.56 -12.04 -14.10
CA ALA A 243 8.46 -11.42 -15.07
C ALA A 243 7.78 -10.27 -15.81
N ALA A 244 8.54 -9.58 -16.65
CA ALA A 244 8.01 -8.57 -17.55
C ALA A 244 8.65 -8.64 -18.93
N ALA A 245 7.88 -8.30 -19.96
CA ALA A 245 8.35 -8.14 -21.32
C ALA A 245 7.89 -6.78 -21.87
N VAL A 246 8.77 -6.11 -22.61
CA VAL A 246 8.48 -4.85 -23.29
C VAL A 246 8.64 -5.03 -24.79
N LEU A 247 7.63 -4.70 -25.57
CA LEU A 247 7.71 -4.73 -27.03
C LEU A 247 8.31 -3.43 -27.55
N ILE A 248 9.37 -3.54 -28.35
CA ILE A 248 10.14 -2.40 -28.84
C ILE A 248 10.33 -2.51 -30.36
N SER A 249 9.57 -1.73 -31.12
CA SER A 249 9.88 -1.42 -32.52
C SER A 249 10.81 -0.21 -32.67
N ASP A 250 11.33 0.00 -33.88
CA ASP A 250 12.12 1.21 -34.21
C ASP A 250 11.32 2.50 -34.05
N ALA A 251 9.99 2.45 -34.15
CA ALA A 251 9.11 3.60 -33.93
C ALA A 251 8.92 3.87 -32.43
N SER A 252 8.59 2.83 -31.66
CA SER A 252 8.48 2.93 -30.20
C SER A 252 9.79 3.37 -29.56
N LEU A 253 10.93 2.83 -30.02
CA LEU A 253 12.23 3.22 -29.50
C LEU A 253 12.53 4.71 -29.69
N ARG A 254 12.13 5.30 -30.82
CA ARG A 254 12.25 6.75 -31.04
C ARG A 254 11.44 7.55 -30.02
N GLN A 255 10.20 7.16 -29.75
CA GLN A 255 9.37 7.80 -28.72
C GLN A 255 9.99 7.70 -27.32
N LEU A 256 10.55 6.54 -26.98
CA LEU A 256 11.22 6.34 -25.70
C LEU A 256 12.48 7.21 -25.60
N GLN A 257 13.25 7.34 -26.68
CA GLN A 257 14.44 8.20 -26.70
C GLN A 257 14.11 9.67 -26.44
N GLU A 258 13.01 10.19 -26.98
CA GLU A 258 12.53 11.55 -26.69
C GLU A 258 12.20 11.76 -25.20
N ARG A 259 11.83 10.69 -24.50
CA ARG A 259 11.43 10.69 -23.08
C ARG A 259 12.35 9.84 -22.21
N ARG A 260 13.65 9.82 -22.53
CA ARG A 260 14.63 8.87 -21.97
C ARG A 260 14.59 8.78 -20.45
N ARG A 261 14.45 9.90 -19.73
CA ARG A 261 14.36 9.93 -18.26
C ARG A 261 13.21 9.08 -17.72
N TYR A 262 11.99 9.30 -18.22
CA TYR A 262 10.79 8.59 -17.76
C TYR A 262 10.81 7.12 -18.19
N ALA A 263 11.17 6.84 -19.44
CA ALA A 263 11.30 5.46 -19.92
C ALA A 263 12.34 4.66 -19.13
N THR A 264 13.47 5.29 -18.75
CA THR A 264 14.48 4.66 -17.88
C THR A 264 13.91 4.36 -16.49
N ALA A 265 13.12 5.26 -15.91
CA ALA A 265 12.46 5.04 -14.62
C ALA A 265 11.42 3.90 -14.70
N VAL A 266 10.65 3.81 -15.79
CA VAL A 266 9.73 2.69 -16.05
C VAL A 266 10.48 1.36 -16.07
N PHE A 267 11.56 1.25 -16.86
CA PHE A 267 12.34 0.01 -16.94
C PHE A 267 12.99 -0.37 -15.60
N ARG A 268 13.55 0.61 -14.87
CA ARG A 268 14.11 0.37 -13.54
C ARG A 268 13.06 -0.11 -12.54
N MET A 269 11.86 0.48 -12.54
CA MET A 269 10.77 0.00 -11.69
C MET A 269 10.38 -1.43 -12.04
N ILE A 270 10.16 -1.70 -13.33
CA ILE A 270 9.76 -3.03 -13.80
C ILE A 270 10.79 -4.07 -13.36
N GLU A 271 12.06 -3.82 -13.67
CA GLU A 271 13.17 -4.71 -13.30
C GLU A 271 13.29 -4.88 -11.77
N ALA A 272 13.12 -3.82 -10.98
CA ALA A 272 13.20 -3.91 -9.53
C ALA A 272 12.11 -4.81 -8.91
N ARG A 273 10.92 -4.87 -9.51
CA ARG A 273 9.80 -5.70 -9.02
C ARG A 273 9.83 -7.13 -9.54
N THR A 274 10.21 -7.33 -10.80
CA THR A 274 10.16 -8.65 -11.44
C THR A 274 11.51 -9.38 -11.40
N ARG A 275 12.61 -8.64 -11.45
CA ARG A 275 14.01 -9.08 -11.65
C ARG A 275 14.25 -9.85 -12.95
N GLN A 276 13.29 -9.76 -13.86
CA GLN A 276 13.27 -10.46 -15.14
C GLN A 276 12.53 -9.59 -16.15
N LEU A 277 13.21 -8.56 -16.65
CA LEU A 277 12.74 -7.71 -17.74
C LEU A 277 13.38 -8.13 -19.08
N PHE A 278 12.52 -8.46 -20.04
CA PHE A 278 12.91 -8.79 -21.41
C PHE A 278 12.48 -7.69 -22.37
N ALA A 279 13.38 -7.24 -23.25
CA ALA A 279 13.01 -6.45 -24.42
C ALA A 279 12.76 -7.39 -25.60
N VAL A 280 11.56 -7.34 -26.16
CA VAL A 280 11.17 -8.05 -27.39
C VAL A 280 11.31 -7.07 -28.53
N CYS A 281 12.40 -7.17 -29.29
CA CYS A 281 12.75 -6.23 -30.36
C CYS A 281 12.32 -6.76 -31.73
N THR A 282 11.61 -5.93 -32.49
CA THR A 282 11.07 -6.33 -33.80
C THR A 282 12.09 -6.20 -34.94
N SER A 283 13.25 -5.56 -34.70
CA SER A 283 14.32 -5.36 -35.69
C SER A 283 15.73 -5.49 -35.08
N ASP A 284 16.74 -5.68 -35.93
CA ASP A 284 18.15 -5.72 -35.51
C ASP A 284 18.60 -4.35 -34.96
N GLU A 285 18.09 -3.26 -35.54
CA GLU A 285 18.42 -1.89 -35.14
C GLU A 285 17.91 -1.57 -33.73
N SER A 286 16.64 -1.86 -33.46
CA SER A 286 16.06 -1.71 -32.12
C SER A 286 16.79 -2.56 -31.08
N ALA A 287 17.12 -3.81 -31.41
CA ALA A 287 17.86 -4.70 -30.50
C ALA A 287 19.27 -4.18 -30.17
N ILE A 288 20.00 -3.65 -31.14
CA ILE A 288 21.33 -3.06 -30.91
C ILE A 288 21.22 -1.82 -30.02
N LYS A 289 20.27 -0.93 -30.33
CA LYS A 289 20.08 0.32 -29.57
C LYS A 289 19.53 0.07 -28.16
N MET A 290 18.77 -1.00 -27.94
CA MET A 290 18.26 -1.37 -26.62
C MET A 290 19.36 -1.74 -25.61
N LYS A 291 20.57 -2.11 -26.07
CA LYS A 291 21.73 -2.34 -25.18
C LYS A 291 22.16 -1.11 -24.37
N GLN A 292 21.73 0.08 -24.78
CA GLN A 292 22.01 1.34 -24.09
C GLN A 292 20.98 1.67 -22.98
N TRP A 293 20.01 0.79 -22.75
CA TRP A 293 18.95 0.94 -21.76
C TRP A 293 19.17 -0.06 -20.62
N PRO A 294 18.60 0.18 -19.42
CA PRO A 294 18.78 -0.69 -18.26
C PRO A 294 17.91 -1.97 -18.38
N ILE A 295 18.17 -2.78 -19.41
CA ILE A 295 17.50 -4.05 -19.66
C ILE A 295 18.56 -5.11 -19.96
N SER A 296 18.56 -6.15 -19.14
CA SER A 296 19.58 -7.21 -19.15
C SER A 296 19.37 -8.22 -20.28
N TYR A 297 18.12 -8.41 -20.75
CA TYR A 297 17.77 -9.44 -21.72
C TYR A 297 17.06 -8.85 -22.94
N ILE A 298 17.64 -9.06 -24.12
CA ILE A 298 17.11 -8.58 -25.39
C ILE A 298 16.88 -9.79 -26.29
N GLU A 299 15.62 -10.01 -26.64
CA GLU A 299 15.17 -11.05 -27.56
C GLU A 299 14.79 -10.43 -28.90
N GLN A 300 15.26 -11.04 -29.98
CA GLN A 300 14.93 -10.62 -31.34
C GLN A 300 13.82 -11.51 -31.90
N VAL A 301 12.78 -10.89 -32.45
CA VAL A 301 11.62 -11.61 -33.03
C VAL A 301 11.52 -11.43 -34.54
N ARG A 302 12.69 -11.37 -35.21
CA ARG A 302 12.80 -11.13 -36.65
C ARG A 302 12.02 -12.18 -37.44
N GLY A 303 11.14 -11.71 -38.33
CA GLY A 303 10.38 -12.57 -39.23
C GLY A 303 9.29 -13.41 -38.54
N TRP A 304 9.05 -13.20 -37.24
CA TRP A 304 7.92 -13.82 -36.56
C TRP A 304 6.61 -13.30 -37.16
N ARG A 305 5.75 -14.22 -37.60
CA ARG A 305 4.42 -13.91 -38.11
C ARG A 305 3.36 -14.65 -37.28
N PRO A 306 2.35 -13.93 -36.80
CA PRO A 306 1.21 -14.55 -36.15
C PRO A 306 0.53 -15.44 -37.19
N ARG A 307 0.54 -16.76 -36.96
CA ARG A 307 -0.04 -17.85 -37.80
C ARG A 307 0.90 -18.60 -38.76
N GLU A 308 2.18 -18.25 -38.91
CA GLU A 308 3.09 -18.97 -39.84
C GLU A 308 4.35 -19.57 -39.19
N ALA A 309 4.77 -19.12 -38.01
CA ALA A 309 5.99 -19.61 -37.37
C ALA A 309 5.79 -19.93 -35.88
N PRO A 310 6.45 -20.98 -35.35
CA PRO A 310 6.60 -21.13 -33.90
C PRO A 310 7.24 -19.85 -33.37
N ALA A 311 6.88 -19.39 -32.16
CA ALA A 311 7.59 -18.28 -31.52
C ALA A 311 9.10 -18.49 -31.57
N PRO A 312 9.91 -17.42 -31.44
CA PRO A 312 11.34 -17.58 -31.27
C PRO A 312 11.55 -18.61 -30.17
N LYS A 313 12.14 -19.76 -30.51
CA LYS A 313 12.29 -20.89 -29.59
C LYS A 313 12.86 -20.40 -28.25
N SER A 314 13.81 -19.47 -28.30
CA SER A 314 14.40 -18.82 -27.12
C SER A 314 13.41 -18.08 -26.22
N LEU A 315 12.56 -17.20 -26.78
CA LEU A 315 11.60 -16.41 -26.01
C LEU A 315 10.54 -17.33 -25.39
N HIS A 316 10.01 -18.26 -26.18
CA HIS A 316 9.02 -19.21 -25.68
C HIS A 316 9.62 -20.15 -24.63
N GLU A 317 10.79 -20.75 -24.86
CA GLU A 317 11.47 -21.63 -23.89
C GLU A 317 11.77 -20.91 -22.58
N ARG A 318 12.16 -19.62 -22.63
CA ARG A 318 12.34 -18.81 -21.42
C ARG A 318 11.04 -18.59 -20.67
N LEU A 319 9.97 -18.22 -21.37
CA LEU A 319 8.67 -17.96 -20.74
C LEU A 319 7.99 -19.25 -20.25
N GLU A 320 8.16 -20.36 -20.93
CA GLU A 320 7.75 -21.69 -20.45
C GLU A 320 8.59 -22.14 -19.25
N GLY A 321 9.90 -21.93 -19.29
CA GLY A 321 10.78 -22.16 -18.16
C GLY A 321 10.35 -21.35 -16.94
N LEU A 322 9.96 -20.09 -17.15
CA LEU A 322 9.35 -19.27 -16.12
C LEU A 322 8.05 -19.89 -15.60
N ARG A 323 7.08 -20.20 -16.47
CA ARG A 323 5.79 -20.81 -16.08
C ARG A 323 5.96 -22.07 -15.25
N LEU A 324 6.90 -22.93 -15.63
CA LEU A 324 7.25 -24.15 -14.90
C LEU A 324 7.86 -23.84 -13.52
N ASN A 325 8.69 -22.80 -13.43
CA ASN A 325 9.34 -22.39 -12.18
C ASN A 325 8.38 -21.67 -11.23
N THR A 326 7.49 -20.81 -11.74
CA THR A 326 6.48 -20.10 -10.92
C THR A 326 5.45 -21.09 -10.39
N GLY A 327 4.99 -22.02 -11.22
CA GLY A 327 3.97 -22.99 -10.86
C GLY A 327 2.62 -22.38 -10.47
N LEU A 328 2.30 -21.19 -10.98
CA LEU A 328 0.96 -20.58 -10.83
C LEU A 328 -0.14 -21.49 -11.39
N ASP A 329 0.17 -22.23 -12.46
CA ASP A 329 -0.72 -23.26 -13.03
C ASP A 329 -0.89 -24.49 -12.15
N SER A 330 0.08 -24.75 -11.27
CA SER A 330 0.01 -25.84 -10.28
C SER A 330 -0.63 -25.40 -8.95
N GLY A 331 -1.21 -24.19 -8.88
CA GLY A 331 -1.88 -23.67 -7.69
C GLY A 331 -0.94 -23.13 -6.61
N LYS A 332 0.34 -22.87 -6.93
CA LYS A 332 1.26 -22.22 -5.99
C LYS A 332 0.83 -20.77 -5.76
N HIS A 333 0.74 -20.35 -4.50
CA HIS A 333 0.41 -18.98 -4.12
C HIS A 333 1.67 -18.21 -3.75
N TRP A 334 1.96 -17.14 -4.48
CA TRP A 334 3.12 -16.30 -4.24
C TRP A 334 2.70 -14.94 -3.68
N VAL A 335 3.48 -14.42 -2.73
CA VAL A 335 3.30 -13.09 -2.16
C VAL A 335 4.56 -12.27 -2.39
N GLY A 336 4.39 -11.08 -2.95
CA GLY A 336 5.46 -10.12 -3.17
C GLY A 336 5.86 -9.42 -1.87
N LEU A 337 7.06 -9.68 -1.37
CA LEU A 337 7.62 -9.05 -0.17
C LEU A 337 8.49 -7.84 -0.55
N PRO A 338 8.09 -6.61 -0.18
CA PRO A 338 8.89 -5.42 -0.42
C PRO A 338 10.18 -5.44 0.41
N VAL A 339 11.31 -5.19 -0.25
CA VAL A 339 12.62 -5.04 0.37
C VAL A 339 13.24 -3.72 -0.06
N ILE A 340 13.74 -2.94 0.90
CA ILE A 340 14.49 -1.71 0.67
C ILE A 340 15.88 -1.90 1.26
N VAL A 341 16.91 -1.72 0.44
CA VAL A 341 18.31 -1.71 0.91
C VAL A 341 18.81 -0.27 0.94
N VAL A 342 19.25 0.16 2.13
CA VAL A 342 19.81 1.47 2.39
C VAL A 342 21.30 1.31 2.58
N ALA A 343 22.04 1.51 1.49
CA ALA A 343 23.49 1.45 1.45
C ALA A 343 24.01 2.42 0.38
N MET A 344 25.27 2.84 0.46
CA MET A 344 25.92 3.60 -0.60
C MET A 344 26.02 2.78 -1.89
N THR A 345 26.04 3.45 -3.03
CA THR A 345 26.61 2.88 -4.26
C THR A 345 28.13 2.99 -4.25
N ALA A 346 28.79 2.27 -5.17
CA ALA A 346 30.24 2.34 -5.33
C ALA A 346 30.72 3.77 -5.64
N ASP A 347 29.93 4.55 -6.38
CA ASP A 347 30.25 5.95 -6.70
C ASP A 347 30.10 6.86 -5.46
N GLU A 348 29.02 6.70 -4.69
CA GLU A 348 28.81 7.45 -3.45
C GLU A 348 29.92 7.16 -2.43
N ALA A 349 30.30 5.89 -2.26
CA ALA A 349 31.36 5.49 -1.34
C ALA A 349 32.73 6.07 -1.76
N ARG A 350 33.08 6.00 -3.05
CA ARG A 350 34.31 6.63 -3.57
C ARG A 350 34.31 8.15 -3.41
N SER A 351 33.16 8.78 -3.63
CA SER A 351 33.00 10.23 -3.47
C SER A 351 33.21 10.66 -2.02
N LEU A 352 32.62 9.92 -1.07
CA LEU A 352 32.79 10.17 0.36
C LEU A 352 34.24 9.94 0.82
N ASP A 353 34.89 8.88 0.34
CA ASP A 353 36.31 8.62 0.61
C ASP A 353 37.22 9.75 0.10
N ALA A 354 36.93 10.28 -1.09
CA ALA A 354 37.67 11.38 -1.70
C ALA A 354 37.43 12.73 -1.01
N ASN A 355 36.27 12.94 -0.39
CA ASN A 355 35.91 14.18 0.30
C ASN A 355 35.25 13.92 1.67
N PRO A 356 36.04 13.49 2.68
CA PRO A 356 35.53 13.18 4.02
C PRO A 356 35.02 14.43 4.77
N ASP A 357 35.50 15.62 4.41
CA ASP A 357 35.08 16.88 5.03
C ASP A 357 33.59 17.19 4.79
N LEU A 358 32.96 16.53 3.80
CA LEU A 358 31.51 16.60 3.62
C LEU A 358 30.75 16.15 4.88
N VAL A 359 31.24 15.14 5.59
CA VAL A 359 30.67 14.67 6.87
C VAL A 359 30.73 15.79 7.90
N ARG A 360 31.87 16.47 8.02
CA ARG A 360 32.03 17.60 8.95
C ARG A 360 31.07 18.74 8.63
N GLN A 361 30.99 19.10 7.34
CA GLN A 361 30.17 20.22 6.88
C GLN A 361 28.67 19.99 7.08
N LYS A 362 28.20 18.74 6.93
CA LYS A 362 26.77 18.40 6.98
C LYS A 362 26.31 17.82 8.31
N LEU A 363 27.14 17.00 8.95
CA LEU A 363 26.81 16.27 10.18
C LEU A 363 27.53 16.80 11.43
N GLY A 364 28.45 17.75 11.26
CA GLY A 364 29.16 18.43 12.36
C GLY A 364 30.49 17.77 12.73
N PHE A 365 31.22 18.44 13.64
CA PHE A 365 32.58 18.06 14.02
C PHE A 365 32.65 16.69 14.72
N GLU A 366 31.78 16.42 15.69
CA GLU A 366 31.79 15.14 16.41
C GLU A 366 31.51 13.94 15.49
N ALA A 367 30.57 14.07 14.55
CA ALA A 367 30.26 13.01 13.59
C ALA A 367 31.45 12.75 12.66
N TYR A 368 32.20 13.79 12.31
CA TYR A 368 33.42 13.67 11.52
C TYR A 368 34.56 12.99 12.28
N GLU A 369 34.76 13.28 13.56
CA GLU A 369 35.77 12.59 14.39
C GLU A 369 35.46 11.09 14.47
N ARG A 370 34.22 10.72 14.79
CA ARG A 370 33.76 9.31 14.83
C ARG A 370 33.92 8.63 13.47
N PHE A 371 33.51 9.30 12.39
CA PHE A 371 33.70 8.80 11.03
C PHE A 371 35.17 8.57 10.69
N SER A 372 36.05 9.49 11.09
CA SER A 372 37.49 9.41 10.81
C SER A 372 38.14 8.25 11.54
N GLU A 373 37.82 8.06 12.83
CA GLU A 373 38.28 6.94 13.64
C GLU A 373 37.79 5.59 13.08
N LEU A 374 36.52 5.51 12.70
CA LEU A 374 35.94 4.31 12.10
C LEU A 374 36.57 3.99 10.75
N ARG A 375 36.71 4.98 9.88
CA ARG A 375 37.34 4.83 8.57
C ARG A 375 38.76 4.31 8.73
N GLU A 376 39.50 4.80 9.72
CA GLU A 376 40.84 4.30 10.02
C GLU A 376 40.80 2.85 10.52
N ALA A 377 39.91 2.54 11.46
CA ALA A 377 39.77 1.19 12.02
C ALA A 377 39.43 0.13 10.97
N VAL A 378 38.49 0.42 10.07
CA VAL A 378 38.10 -0.50 8.99
C VAL A 378 39.16 -0.58 7.89
N SER A 379 40.03 0.43 7.77
CA SER A 379 41.11 0.45 6.77
C SER A 379 42.41 -0.23 7.23
N ARG A 380 42.58 -0.51 8.53
CA ARG A 380 43.84 -0.98 9.14
C ARG A 380 44.27 -2.43 8.82
N GLY A 381 43.79 -3.04 7.72
CA GLY A 381 44.23 -4.38 7.31
C GLY A 381 43.69 -4.98 6.00
N HIS A 382 42.76 -4.32 5.30
CA HIS A 382 42.04 -4.90 4.15
C HIS A 382 41.82 -3.89 3.02
N LYS A 383 41.10 -4.31 1.95
CA LYS A 383 40.62 -3.43 0.87
C LYS A 383 39.88 -2.22 1.46
N PRO A 384 39.92 -1.04 0.80
CA PRO A 384 39.16 0.12 1.27
C PRO A 384 37.68 -0.25 1.42
N ILE A 385 37.01 0.28 2.45
CA ILE A 385 35.59 -0.01 2.73
C ILE A 385 34.70 0.27 1.52
N SER A 386 35.06 1.24 0.67
CA SER A 386 34.38 1.52 -0.59
C SER A 386 34.33 0.33 -1.56
N ALA A 387 35.26 -0.62 -1.47
CA ALA A 387 35.25 -1.86 -2.26
C ALA A 387 34.12 -2.83 -1.87
N ARG A 388 33.41 -2.59 -0.76
CA ARG A 388 32.23 -3.37 -0.37
C ARG A 388 31.00 -3.00 -1.19
N TYR A 389 30.96 -1.85 -1.85
CA TYR A 389 29.76 -1.34 -2.53
C TYR A 389 29.82 -1.62 -4.04
N GLY A 390 28.66 -1.94 -4.63
CA GLY A 390 28.49 -2.20 -6.06
C GLY A 390 27.75 -1.09 -6.80
N GLU A 391 27.33 -1.35 -8.04
CA GLU A 391 26.60 -0.37 -8.86
C GLU A 391 25.24 -0.03 -8.23
N GLN A 392 24.53 -1.04 -7.74
CA GLN A 392 23.26 -0.88 -7.04
C GLN A 392 23.45 -1.04 -5.52
N ARG A 393 22.56 -0.42 -4.74
CA ARG A 393 22.68 -0.42 -3.26
C ARG A 393 22.64 -1.83 -2.66
N GLN A 394 21.83 -2.72 -3.25
CA GLN A 394 21.76 -4.11 -2.83
C GLN A 394 22.96 -4.98 -3.24
N ASP A 395 23.86 -4.45 -4.06
CA ASP A 395 25.10 -5.13 -4.46
C ASP A 395 26.20 -5.00 -3.38
N CYS A 396 25.95 -4.23 -2.31
CA CYS A 396 26.92 -4.10 -1.24
C CYS A 396 27.12 -5.41 -0.47
N CYS A 397 28.36 -5.67 -0.05
CA CYS A 397 28.73 -6.80 0.79
C CYS A 397 28.56 -6.41 2.27
N PRO A 398 27.73 -7.13 3.05
CA PRO A 398 27.34 -6.71 4.40
C PRO A 398 28.45 -6.86 5.44
N PHE A 399 29.38 -7.79 5.26
CA PHE A 399 30.43 -8.10 6.23
C PHE A 399 31.80 -8.22 5.57
N GLU A 400 32.85 -8.01 6.35
CA GLU A 400 34.23 -8.19 5.90
C GLU A 400 34.53 -9.67 5.58
N GLY A 401 35.32 -9.91 4.52
CA GLY A 401 35.66 -11.27 4.07
C GLY A 401 34.54 -12.01 3.33
N VAL A 402 33.34 -11.44 3.26
CA VAL A 402 32.17 -12.01 2.59
C VAL A 402 32.06 -11.42 1.18
N ASN A 403 32.16 -12.29 0.16
CA ASN A 403 31.99 -11.91 -1.25
C ASN A 403 30.56 -12.21 -1.76
N VAL A 404 29.56 -11.95 -0.93
CA VAL A 404 28.14 -12.17 -1.24
C VAL A 404 27.42 -10.85 -1.00
N SER A 405 26.70 -10.36 -2.01
CA SER A 405 25.94 -9.11 -1.87
C SER A 405 24.72 -9.30 -0.97
N ILE A 406 24.18 -8.21 -0.42
CA ILE A 406 22.92 -8.23 0.33
C ILE A 406 21.80 -8.87 -0.50
N ALA A 407 21.71 -8.56 -1.80
CA ALA A 407 20.73 -9.17 -2.70
C ALA A 407 20.84 -10.71 -2.71
N GLN A 408 22.04 -11.23 -2.98
CA GLN A 408 22.30 -12.67 -3.00
C GLN A 408 22.02 -13.33 -1.65
N PHE A 409 22.34 -12.62 -0.56
CA PHE A 409 22.16 -13.12 0.80
C PHE A 409 20.69 -13.30 1.16
N ILE A 410 19.84 -12.30 0.89
CA ILE A 410 18.40 -12.39 1.18
C ILE A 410 17.72 -13.38 0.24
N ASP A 411 18.15 -13.43 -1.03
CA ASP A 411 17.63 -14.37 -2.02
C ASP A 411 17.84 -15.82 -1.57
N ALA A 412 19.07 -16.18 -1.17
CA ALA A 412 19.38 -17.52 -0.65
C ALA A 412 18.51 -17.90 0.57
N ILE A 413 18.22 -16.92 1.45
CA ILE A 413 17.37 -17.16 2.62
C ILE A 413 15.90 -17.30 2.22
N ALA A 414 15.39 -16.49 1.30
CA ALA A 414 14.02 -16.63 0.81
C ALA A 414 13.80 -17.95 0.05
N GLU A 415 14.77 -18.38 -0.76
CA GLU A 415 14.76 -19.69 -1.41
C GLU A 415 14.72 -20.83 -0.39
N ARG A 416 15.55 -20.77 0.65
CA ARG A 416 15.52 -21.75 1.73
C ARG A 416 14.18 -21.79 2.44
N ILE A 417 13.63 -20.63 2.82
CA ILE A 417 12.31 -20.53 3.47
C ILE A 417 11.22 -21.11 2.57
N ASN A 418 11.26 -20.82 1.27
CA ASN A 418 10.33 -21.36 0.30
C ASN A 418 10.43 -22.88 0.18
N ALA A 419 11.63 -23.46 0.32
CA ALA A 419 11.82 -24.91 0.34
C ALA A 419 11.36 -25.55 1.66
N GLU A 420 11.64 -24.91 2.80
CA GLU A 420 11.33 -25.42 4.14
C GLU A 420 9.83 -25.29 4.50
N GLN A 421 9.10 -24.37 3.86
CA GLN A 421 7.67 -24.14 4.07
C GLN A 421 7.27 -23.98 5.55
N PRO A 422 7.80 -22.97 6.26
CA PRO A 422 7.44 -22.73 7.64
C PRO A 422 5.94 -22.43 7.79
N PHE A 423 5.36 -22.87 8.92
CA PHE A 423 3.92 -22.77 9.20
C PHE A 423 3.35 -21.35 9.04
N GLN A 424 4.14 -20.32 9.34
CA GLN A 424 3.81 -18.90 9.21
C GLN A 424 3.37 -18.54 7.77
N LEU A 425 3.95 -19.20 6.77
CA LEU A 425 3.61 -18.97 5.37
C LEU A 425 2.31 -19.65 4.96
N ARG A 426 1.79 -20.64 5.69
CA ARG A 426 0.51 -21.32 5.37
C ARG A 426 0.44 -21.79 3.90
N GLY A 427 1.54 -22.37 3.40
CA GLY A 427 1.65 -22.86 2.01
C GLY A 427 1.93 -21.79 0.95
N ARG A 428 2.18 -20.54 1.35
CA ARG A 428 2.55 -19.44 0.44
C ARG A 428 4.06 -19.41 0.19
N LEU A 429 4.44 -18.87 -0.95
CA LEU A 429 5.82 -18.65 -1.35
C LEU A 429 6.15 -17.16 -1.35
N ILE A 430 7.38 -16.83 -0.99
CA ILE A 430 7.90 -15.47 -0.96
C ILE A 430 8.57 -15.16 -2.29
N LYS A 431 8.14 -14.09 -2.97
CA LYS A 431 8.94 -13.44 -4.02
C LYS A 431 9.42 -12.11 -3.47
N LEU A 432 10.73 -11.94 -3.33
CA LEU A 432 11.31 -10.66 -2.93
C LEU A 432 11.14 -9.64 -4.06
N GLN A 433 10.75 -8.42 -3.71
CA GLN A 433 10.56 -7.31 -4.65
C GLN A 433 11.37 -6.11 -4.15
N ASN A 434 12.37 -5.69 -4.92
CA ASN A 434 13.23 -4.59 -4.53
C ASN A 434 12.48 -3.26 -4.72
N TYR A 435 12.62 -2.36 -3.77
CA TYR A 435 12.15 -0.97 -3.82
C TYR A 435 13.38 -0.07 -3.65
N PRO A 436 13.99 0.41 -4.76
CA PRO A 436 15.25 1.14 -4.72
C PRO A 436 15.15 2.41 -3.87
N PHE A 437 16.08 2.57 -2.94
CA PHE A 437 16.11 3.73 -2.04
C PHE A 437 16.45 5.04 -2.78
N ASP A 438 17.09 4.96 -3.95
CA ASP A 438 17.42 6.07 -4.83
C ASP A 438 16.22 6.96 -5.17
N GLU A 439 15.03 6.35 -5.26
CA GLU A 439 13.78 7.04 -5.57
C GLU A 439 13.36 8.01 -4.46
N LEU A 440 13.76 7.75 -3.22
CA LEU A 440 13.56 8.67 -2.10
C LEU A 440 14.64 9.76 -2.02
N ILE A 441 15.87 9.47 -2.45
CA ILE A 441 16.99 10.44 -2.40
C ILE A 441 16.81 11.53 -3.46
N HIS A 442 16.42 11.15 -4.67
CA HIS A 442 16.35 12.08 -5.79
C HIS A 442 15.07 12.90 -5.83
N SER A 443 14.20 12.80 -4.82
CA SER A 443 12.90 13.50 -4.73
C SER A 443 12.10 13.46 -6.03
N ASN A 444 12.11 12.31 -6.72
CA ASN A 444 11.19 12.10 -7.83
C ASN A 444 9.82 11.84 -7.20
N ASP A 445 8.95 12.86 -7.14
CA ASP A 445 7.56 12.76 -6.64
C ASP A 445 6.72 11.67 -7.34
N LEU A 446 7.24 11.03 -8.39
CA LEU A 446 6.64 9.91 -9.10
C LEU A 446 6.31 8.72 -8.18
N LEU A 447 7.17 8.41 -7.20
CA LEU A 447 7.02 7.20 -6.38
C LEU A 447 6.66 7.46 -4.92
N GLY A 448 6.46 8.72 -4.53
CA GLY A 448 5.99 9.09 -3.18
C GLY A 448 4.76 8.30 -2.72
N PRO A 449 3.69 8.18 -3.55
CA PRO A 449 2.51 7.39 -3.19
C PRO A 449 2.82 5.92 -2.92
N VAL A 450 3.72 5.32 -3.73
CA VAL A 450 4.14 3.92 -3.60
C VAL A 450 4.83 3.70 -2.25
N PHE A 451 5.80 4.54 -1.87
CA PHE A 451 6.48 4.41 -0.58
C PHE A 451 5.55 4.67 0.60
N THR A 452 4.60 5.60 0.47
CA THR A 452 3.56 5.84 1.49
C THR A 452 2.71 4.58 1.72
N GLN A 453 2.37 3.86 0.64
CA GLN A 453 1.66 2.58 0.75
C GLN A 453 2.52 1.48 1.39
N LEU A 454 3.84 1.44 1.14
CA LEU A 454 4.72 0.48 1.80
C LEU A 454 4.76 0.68 3.31
N LEU A 455 4.73 1.93 3.78
CA LEU A 455 4.69 2.24 5.20
C LEU A 455 3.40 1.74 5.87
N SER A 456 2.28 1.70 5.15
CA SER A 456 1.00 1.20 5.71
C SER A 456 0.84 -0.31 5.60
N THR A 457 1.45 -0.94 4.59
CA THR A 457 1.33 -2.39 4.33
C THR A 457 2.44 -3.20 4.98
N GLY A 458 3.63 -2.65 5.15
CA GLY A 458 4.82 -3.30 5.70
C GLY A 458 5.86 -3.65 4.63
N CYS A 459 7.12 -3.60 5.02
CA CYS A 459 8.27 -3.93 4.18
C CYS A 459 9.45 -4.38 5.05
N VAL A 460 10.50 -4.92 4.40
CA VAL A 460 11.79 -5.21 5.03
C VAL A 460 12.77 -4.11 4.64
N VAL A 461 13.45 -3.54 5.62
CA VAL A 461 14.47 -2.49 5.43
C VAL A 461 15.79 -2.97 6.02
N ILE A 462 16.83 -2.98 5.19
CA ILE A 462 18.18 -3.41 5.56
C ILE A 462 19.10 -2.21 5.38
N ILE A 463 19.78 -1.82 6.45
CA ILE A 463 20.54 -0.57 6.50
C ILE A 463 22.00 -0.89 6.76
N ASP A 464 22.89 -0.47 5.87
CA ASP A 464 24.33 -0.44 6.14
C ASP A 464 24.67 0.77 7.01
N GLU A 465 25.18 0.53 8.22
CA GLU A 465 25.41 1.59 9.21
C GLU A 465 26.46 2.60 8.75
N TYR A 466 27.50 2.14 8.04
CA TYR A 466 28.56 3.02 7.52
C TYR A 466 28.02 4.01 6.48
N SER A 467 27.07 3.57 5.66
CA SER A 467 26.40 4.41 4.67
C SER A 467 25.62 5.58 5.25
N LEU A 468 25.29 5.56 6.55
CA LEU A 468 24.58 6.66 7.21
C LEU A 468 25.46 7.89 7.45
N PHE A 469 26.78 7.77 7.35
CA PHE A 469 27.68 8.91 7.32
C PHE A 469 27.62 9.69 6.00
N HIS A 470 27.08 9.10 4.92
CA HIS A 470 26.77 9.84 3.71
C HIS A 470 25.55 10.74 3.95
N PRO A 471 25.66 12.08 3.88
CA PRO A 471 24.62 12.99 4.35
C PRO A 471 23.27 12.78 3.66
N ALA A 472 23.26 12.64 2.33
CA ALA A 472 22.02 12.45 1.58
C ALA A 472 21.29 11.15 1.98
N ILE A 473 22.01 10.05 2.20
CA ILE A 473 21.41 8.76 2.56
C ILE A 473 20.82 8.86 3.96
N GLY A 474 21.61 9.39 4.91
CA GLY A 474 21.18 9.51 6.28
C GLY A 474 20.01 10.48 6.48
N GLU A 475 20.01 11.65 5.82
CA GLU A 475 18.89 12.61 5.88
C GLU A 475 17.61 12.05 5.25
N THR A 476 17.71 11.39 4.09
CA THR A 476 16.55 10.76 3.44
C THR A 476 15.99 9.63 4.29
N LEU A 477 16.83 8.77 4.89
CA LEU A 477 16.35 7.67 5.72
C LEU A 477 15.56 8.20 6.93
N LEU A 478 16.09 9.21 7.61
CA LEU A 478 15.47 9.77 8.80
C LEU A 478 14.15 10.50 8.50
N SER A 479 14.03 11.12 7.33
CA SER A 479 12.79 11.80 6.90
C SER A 479 11.76 10.86 6.25
N SER A 480 12.17 9.66 5.81
CA SER A 480 11.30 8.71 5.10
C SER A 480 10.22 8.04 5.95
N GLY A 481 10.33 8.05 7.29
CA GLY A 481 9.45 7.31 8.19
C GLY A 481 9.71 5.79 8.26
N LEU A 482 10.69 5.26 7.52
CA LEU A 482 11.03 3.82 7.52
C LEU A 482 11.55 3.34 8.89
N VAL A 483 12.28 4.20 9.61
CA VAL A 483 12.92 3.86 10.88
C VAL A 483 11.90 3.76 12.03
N SER A 484 10.93 4.68 12.07
CA SER A 484 9.99 4.83 13.18
C SER A 484 8.75 3.93 13.06
N ASN A 485 8.46 3.39 11.88
CA ASN A 485 7.22 2.68 11.63
C ASN A 485 7.27 1.20 12.09
N GLU A 486 6.34 0.80 12.96
CA GLU A 486 6.27 -0.55 13.53
C GLU A 486 5.86 -1.65 12.52
N GLN A 487 5.29 -1.28 11.36
CA GLN A 487 5.03 -2.21 10.24
C GLN A 487 6.30 -2.59 9.50
N VAL A 488 7.35 -1.78 9.61
CA VAL A 488 8.60 -1.98 8.88
C VAL A 488 9.49 -2.93 9.67
N SER A 489 9.85 -4.06 9.06
CA SER A 489 10.84 -4.97 9.62
C SER A 489 12.22 -4.44 9.29
N LEU A 490 12.99 -4.02 10.30
CA LEU A 490 14.21 -3.24 10.16
C LEU A 490 15.40 -4.01 10.74
N VAL A 491 16.50 -4.03 9.99
CA VAL A 491 17.81 -4.49 10.47
C VAL A 491 18.90 -3.50 10.09
N THR A 492 19.81 -3.20 11.01
CA THR A 492 21.05 -2.46 10.71
C THR A 492 22.27 -3.38 10.73
N LEU A 493 23.17 -3.17 9.77
CA LEU A 493 24.36 -3.98 9.53
C LEU A 493 25.59 -3.17 9.88
N SER A 494 26.33 -3.63 10.86
CA SER A 494 27.55 -2.98 11.31
C SER A 494 28.73 -3.39 10.44
N PRO A 495 29.66 -2.47 10.11
CA PRO A 495 30.81 -2.79 9.27
C PRO A 495 31.85 -3.72 9.92
N GLY A 496 31.70 -4.03 11.20
CA GLY A 496 32.50 -4.99 11.95
C GLY A 496 31.74 -5.50 13.18
N ASP A 497 32.40 -6.27 14.07
CA ASP A 497 31.76 -6.70 15.32
C ASP A 497 31.64 -5.51 16.27
N PRO A 498 30.41 -5.03 16.56
CA PRO A 498 30.21 -3.85 17.40
C PRO A 498 30.71 -4.06 18.83
N TYR A 499 30.84 -5.30 19.30
CA TYR A 499 31.25 -5.62 20.67
C TYR A 499 32.76 -5.86 20.82
N SER A 500 33.52 -5.81 19.72
CA SER A 500 34.93 -6.22 19.71
C SER A 500 35.91 -5.12 20.09
N THR A 501 35.67 -3.86 19.72
CA THR A 501 36.62 -2.75 19.90
C THR A 501 35.95 -1.37 19.98
N ALA A 502 36.67 -0.38 20.54
CA ALA A 502 36.20 1.00 20.74
C ALA A 502 35.64 1.74 19.48
N PRO A 503 36.19 1.62 18.25
CA PRO A 503 35.69 2.41 17.11
C PRO A 503 34.27 2.02 16.68
N PHE A 504 33.81 0.79 16.95
CA PHE A 504 32.46 0.36 16.56
C PHE A 504 31.38 0.78 17.58
N ASN A 505 31.73 0.89 18.88
CA ASN A 505 30.83 1.50 19.88
C ASN A 505 30.50 2.97 19.55
N LEU A 506 31.40 3.67 18.84
CA LEU A 506 31.17 5.06 18.42
C LEU A 506 30.11 5.18 17.31
N ILE A 507 29.97 4.16 16.47
CA ILE A 507 28.85 4.06 15.50
C ILE A 507 27.55 4.00 16.27
N GLU A 508 27.46 3.10 17.25
CA GLU A 508 26.25 2.92 18.04
C GLU A 508 25.82 4.23 18.70
N ALA A 509 26.76 4.98 19.28
CA ALA A 509 26.48 6.30 19.87
C ALA A 509 25.89 7.29 18.84
N GLU A 510 26.45 7.34 17.63
CA GLU A 510 25.97 8.19 16.55
C GLU A 510 24.59 7.75 16.03
N LEU A 511 24.39 6.44 15.84
CA LEU A 511 23.12 5.86 15.41
C LEU A 511 22.04 6.04 16.46
N ARG A 512 22.35 5.87 17.74
CA ARG A 512 21.41 6.09 18.85
C ARG A 512 20.89 7.51 18.87
N ARG A 513 21.75 8.49 18.57
CA ARG A 513 21.37 9.90 18.47
C ARG A 513 20.43 10.16 17.29
N ARG A 514 20.68 9.54 16.13
CA ARG A 514 19.96 9.83 14.89
C ARG A 514 18.72 8.98 14.70
N MET A 515 18.78 7.71 15.09
CA MET A 515 17.74 6.69 14.92
C MET A 515 17.07 6.33 16.26
N THR A 516 16.82 7.33 17.11
CA THR A 516 16.20 7.15 18.44
C THR A 516 14.95 6.27 18.39
N ALA A 517 14.13 6.41 17.34
CA ALA A 517 12.93 5.60 17.17
C ALA A 517 13.23 4.10 17.00
N ALA A 518 14.27 3.72 16.25
CA ALA A 518 14.66 2.32 16.10
C ALA A 518 15.29 1.75 17.37
N PHE A 519 16.11 2.54 18.09
CA PHE A 519 16.64 2.11 19.39
C PHE A 519 15.53 1.91 20.43
N ASN A 520 14.53 2.79 20.46
CA ASN A 520 13.35 2.58 21.31
C ASN A 520 12.60 1.28 20.91
N ARG A 521 12.49 0.97 19.62
CA ARG A 521 11.87 -0.29 19.15
C ARG A 521 12.66 -1.52 19.61
N PHE A 522 13.98 -1.49 19.49
CA PHE A 522 14.87 -2.58 19.86
C PHE A 522 14.95 -2.79 21.39
N GLU A 523 15.29 -1.74 22.14
CA GLU A 523 15.65 -1.86 23.56
C GLU A 523 14.48 -1.70 24.51
N SER A 524 13.48 -0.88 24.15
CA SER A 524 12.36 -0.57 25.05
C SER A 524 11.10 -1.35 24.67
N ALA A 525 10.79 -1.43 23.37
CA ALA A 525 9.62 -2.16 22.89
C ALA A 525 9.89 -3.63 22.62
N PHE A 526 11.16 -4.06 22.60
CA PHE A 526 11.59 -5.42 22.26
C PHE A 526 10.93 -5.94 20.98
N ASP A 527 10.84 -5.09 19.96
CA ASP A 527 10.20 -5.43 18.69
C ASP A 527 11.04 -6.50 17.97
N PRO A 528 10.55 -7.74 17.81
CA PRO A 528 11.32 -8.82 17.18
C PRO A 528 11.55 -8.58 15.68
N GLN A 529 10.92 -7.56 15.11
CA GLN A 529 11.13 -7.11 13.73
C GLN A 529 12.07 -5.91 13.63
N CYS A 530 12.72 -5.50 14.73
CA CYS A 530 13.73 -4.46 14.73
C CYS A 530 15.01 -5.01 15.36
N GLU A 531 16.06 -5.18 14.57
CA GLU A 531 17.37 -5.65 15.04
C GLU A 531 18.44 -4.61 14.70
N LEU A 532 19.37 -4.36 15.62
CA LEU A 532 20.39 -3.33 15.46
C LEU A 532 21.79 -3.92 15.55
N SER A 533 22.71 -3.32 14.81
CA SER A 533 24.15 -3.58 14.84
C SER A 533 24.50 -5.05 14.65
N VAL A 534 23.89 -5.67 13.64
CA VAL A 534 24.26 -7.03 13.22
C VAL A 534 25.65 -6.98 12.57
N GLY A 535 26.64 -7.60 13.21
CA GLY A 535 28.03 -7.61 12.74
C GLY A 535 28.51 -8.92 12.10
N ASP A 536 27.66 -9.94 11.98
CA ASP A 536 28.04 -11.24 11.41
C ASP A 536 26.93 -11.92 10.59
N GLU A 537 27.35 -12.82 9.69
CA GLU A 537 26.45 -13.56 8.81
C GLU A 537 25.41 -14.39 9.55
N ASN A 538 25.78 -15.05 10.65
CA ASN A 538 24.89 -16.00 11.30
C ASN A 538 23.73 -15.27 11.98
N ARG A 539 23.99 -14.12 12.60
CA ARG A 539 22.94 -13.25 13.12
C ARG A 539 22.01 -12.75 12.04
N LEU A 540 22.54 -12.29 10.89
CA LEU A 540 21.70 -11.83 9.78
C LEU A 540 20.85 -12.97 9.22
N LYS A 541 21.42 -14.16 9.00
CA LYS A 541 20.67 -15.36 8.55
C LYS A 541 19.55 -15.71 9.52
N ARG A 542 19.83 -15.70 10.83
CA ARG A 542 18.82 -16.01 11.86
C ARG A 542 17.70 -14.99 11.86
N TRP A 543 18.03 -13.71 11.80
CA TRP A 543 17.03 -12.65 11.79
C TRP A 543 16.17 -12.72 10.52
N LEU A 544 16.77 -12.82 9.32
CA LEU A 544 16.02 -12.96 8.07
C LEU A 544 15.11 -14.19 8.07
N ASN A 545 15.60 -15.34 8.56
CA ASN A 545 14.80 -16.56 8.64
C ASN A 545 13.54 -16.41 9.49
N SER A 546 13.62 -15.60 10.55
CA SER A 546 12.48 -15.31 11.43
C SER A 546 11.58 -14.19 10.87
N SER A 547 12.18 -13.14 10.31
CA SER A 547 11.48 -11.91 9.96
C SER A 547 10.74 -12.01 8.64
N LEU A 548 11.31 -12.60 7.58
CA LEU A 548 10.63 -12.63 6.27
C LEU A 548 9.22 -13.29 6.34
N PRO A 549 9.03 -14.47 6.99
CA PRO A 549 7.70 -15.06 7.12
C PRO A 549 6.75 -14.22 7.98
N TYR A 550 7.28 -13.54 9.01
CA TYR A 550 6.49 -12.68 9.88
C TYR A 550 6.02 -11.41 9.16
N THR A 551 6.89 -10.77 8.37
CA THR A 551 6.50 -9.60 7.56
C THR A 551 5.40 -9.97 6.56
N ILE A 552 5.47 -11.15 5.93
CA ILE A 552 4.38 -11.65 5.06
C ILE A 552 3.05 -11.81 5.81
N GLN A 553 3.09 -12.15 7.10
CA GLN A 553 1.89 -12.22 7.92
C GLN A 553 1.34 -10.83 8.24
N SER A 554 2.20 -9.85 8.53
CA SER A 554 1.79 -8.47 8.81
C SER A 554 1.23 -7.75 7.58
N LEU A 555 1.68 -8.09 6.36
CA LEU A 555 1.10 -7.57 5.12
C LEU A 555 -0.43 -7.78 5.03
N ARG A 556 -0.95 -8.84 5.66
CA ARG A 556 -2.39 -9.14 5.71
C ARG A 556 -3.10 -8.51 6.90
N ASN A 557 -2.42 -8.51 8.05
CA ASN A 557 -2.94 -8.02 9.33
C ASN A 557 -1.95 -6.99 9.89
N PRO A 558 -1.99 -5.73 9.43
CA PRO A 558 -1.05 -4.72 9.89
C PRO A 558 -1.14 -4.58 11.42
N LYS A 559 0.00 -4.40 12.09
CA LYS A 559 0.04 -4.13 13.55
C LYS A 559 -0.85 -2.92 13.88
N PRO A 560 -1.65 -2.95 14.96
CA PRO A 560 -2.48 -1.81 15.32
C PRO A 560 -1.59 -0.64 15.75
N ASN A 561 -1.91 0.56 15.27
CA ASN A 561 -1.12 1.76 15.54
C ASN A 561 -1.17 2.11 17.04
N ARG A 562 -0.01 2.04 17.74
CA ARG A 562 0.08 2.32 19.17
C ARG A 562 -0.31 3.73 19.56
N HIS A 563 -0.14 4.71 18.66
CA HIS A 563 -0.62 6.08 18.90
C HIS A 563 -2.14 6.10 18.97
N ASN A 564 -2.81 5.43 18.05
CA ASN A 564 -4.28 5.30 18.04
C ASN A 564 -4.77 4.48 19.24
N ILE A 565 -4.05 3.42 19.64
CA ILE A 565 -4.37 2.62 20.85
C ILE A 565 -4.16 3.44 22.13
N SER A 566 -3.08 4.22 22.21
CA SER A 566 -2.76 5.06 23.38
C SER A 566 -3.72 6.24 23.51
N GLN A 567 -4.13 6.83 22.38
CA GLN A 567 -5.16 7.85 22.33
C GLN A 567 -6.52 7.26 22.75
N PHE A 568 -6.90 6.10 22.19
CA PHE A 568 -8.11 5.37 22.59
C PHE A 568 -8.09 4.97 24.08
N ALA A 569 -6.96 4.49 24.61
CA ALA A 569 -6.81 4.12 26.02
C ALA A 569 -6.91 5.35 26.95
N LYS A 570 -6.29 6.48 26.56
CA LYS A 570 -6.41 7.76 27.28
C LYS A 570 -7.84 8.31 27.29
N GLU A 571 -8.54 8.22 26.16
CA GLU A 571 -9.93 8.67 26.02
C GLU A 571 -10.90 7.79 26.83
N GLN A 572 -10.57 6.52 27.06
CA GLN A 572 -11.35 5.57 27.87
C GLN A 572 -10.92 5.50 29.35
N GLY A 573 -9.90 6.26 29.77
CA GLY A 573 -9.37 6.20 31.14
C GLY A 573 -8.75 4.84 31.51
N LEU A 574 -8.36 4.04 30.51
CA LEU A 574 -7.80 2.71 30.68
C LEU A 574 -6.27 2.73 30.53
N ASP A 575 -5.59 1.84 31.26
CA ASP A 575 -4.15 1.68 31.16
C ASP A 575 -3.80 0.92 29.85
N PRO A 576 -2.90 1.42 28.99
CA PRO A 576 -2.67 0.85 27.66
C PRO A 576 -1.95 -0.50 27.75
N GLN A 577 -2.70 -1.58 27.90
CA GLN A 577 -2.13 -2.94 27.86
C GLN A 577 -2.10 -3.52 26.43
N PRO A 578 -1.02 -4.25 26.07
CA PRO A 578 -0.84 -4.82 24.74
C PRO A 578 -1.92 -5.86 24.33
N ARG A 579 -2.67 -6.42 25.28
CA ARG A 579 -3.77 -7.36 25.00
C ARG A 579 -5.00 -6.72 24.33
N ILE A 580 -5.14 -5.40 24.36
CA ILE A 580 -6.22 -4.68 23.66
C ILE A 580 -5.96 -4.66 22.14
N GLY A 581 -4.70 -4.61 21.71
CA GLY A 581 -4.32 -4.64 20.30
C GLY A 581 -4.71 -5.94 19.58
N SER A 582 -4.70 -7.08 20.28
CA SER A 582 -5.17 -8.36 19.73
C SER A 582 -6.69 -8.42 19.57
N LEU A 583 -7.48 -7.76 20.45
CA LEU A 583 -8.95 -7.74 20.35
C LEU A 583 -9.45 -6.88 19.18
N LEU A 584 -8.67 -5.89 18.75
CA LEU A 584 -9.02 -5.01 17.63
C LEU A 584 -8.92 -5.67 16.25
N TYR A 585 -8.23 -6.82 16.11
CA TYR A 585 -8.03 -7.46 14.80
C TYR A 585 -8.11 -9.01 14.78
N THR A 586 -8.39 -9.70 15.89
CA THR A 586 -8.54 -11.18 15.87
C THR A 586 -9.90 -11.70 15.41
N LYS A 587 -10.88 -10.84 15.14
CA LYS A 587 -12.08 -11.23 14.40
C LYS A 587 -12.41 -10.18 13.34
N GLY A 588 -12.13 -10.50 12.08
CA GLY A 588 -13.01 -10.01 11.02
C GLY A 588 -14.40 -10.60 11.29
N GLY A 589 -15.32 -9.79 11.80
CA GLY A 589 -16.71 -10.18 12.03
C GLY A 589 -17.12 -10.22 13.50
N LEU A 590 -18.18 -9.43 13.77
CA LEU A 590 -19.04 -9.44 14.96
C LEU A 590 -18.36 -9.00 16.27
N LEU A 591 -18.51 -7.71 16.57
CA LEU A 591 -19.38 -7.27 17.66
C LEU A 591 -20.28 -6.15 17.16
#